data_AF-Q39667-F1
#
_entry.id   AF-Q39667-F1
#
_cell.length_a   1.000
_cell.length_b   1.000
_cell.length_c   1.000
_cell.angle_alpha   90.00
_cell.angle_beta   90.00
_cell.angle_gamma   90.00
#
_symmetry.space_group_name_H-M   'P 1'
#
loop_
_entity.id
_entity.type
_entity.pdbx_description
1 polymer ?
#
loop_
_entity_poly.entity_id
_entity_poly.type
_entity_poly.pdbx_seq_one_letter_code
_entity_poly.pdbx_strand_id
1 'polypeptide(L)'
;HYPATDIPQASRFLFQQNRVRMIVDCHATSVPVIQDDSLMQPLCLVGSTLRAPHGCHAQYMANMGSIASLAMAVIVNATGEEGTRGRNSTRLWGLVVCHHTSARSIPYPLRYAC
;
A
#
# COMPACT_ATOMS: atom_id res chain seq x y z
N HIS A 1 10.08 -17.25 4.43
CA HIS A 1 9.11 -16.66 5.37
C HIS A 1 9.61 -15.29 5.81
N TYR A 2 8.70 -14.36 6.11
CA TYR A 2 9.01 -13.00 6.56
C TYR A 2 8.31 -12.75 7.91
N PRO A 3 8.87 -11.91 8.79
CA PRO A 3 8.24 -11.61 10.07
C PRO A 3 6.96 -10.78 9.85
N ALA A 4 5.98 -10.98 10.73
CA ALA A 4 4.69 -10.27 10.64
C ALA A 4 4.82 -8.75 10.78
N THR A 5 5.96 -8.27 11.30
CA THR A 5 6.31 -6.87 11.49
C THR A 5 6.75 -6.16 10.21
N ASP A 6 7.12 -6.89 9.15
CA ASP A 6 7.49 -6.28 7.85
C ASP A 6 6.30 -5.53 7.24
N ILE A 7 5.07 -5.97 7.53
CA ILE A 7 3.84 -5.31 7.11
C ILE A 7 2.97 -5.02 8.35
N PRO A 8 3.07 -3.81 8.92
CA PRO A 8 2.31 -3.43 10.10
C PRO A 8 0.80 -3.60 9.93
N GLN A 9 0.08 -3.81 11.05
CA GLN A 9 -1.37 -3.97 11.05
C GLN A 9 -2.10 -2.78 10.39
N ALA A 10 -1.62 -1.56 10.60
CA ALA A 10 -2.14 -0.37 9.93
C ALA A 10 -2.05 -0.49 8.39
N SER A 11 -0.89 -0.90 7.86
CA SER A 11 -0.71 -1.10 6.41
C SER A 11 -1.63 -2.19 5.87
N ARG A 12 -1.79 -3.31 6.59
CA ARG A 12 -2.72 -4.40 6.22
C ARG A 12 -4.17 -3.90 6.16
N PHE A 13 -4.60 -3.10 7.14
CA PHE A 13 -5.92 -2.49 7.15
C PHE A 13 -6.11 -1.53 5.96
N LEU A 14 -5.11 -0.70 5.67
CA LEU A 14 -5.16 0.20 4.51
C LEU A 14 -5.28 -0.55 3.18
N PHE A 15 -4.70 -1.73 3.04
CA PHE A 15 -4.86 -2.57 1.85
C PHE A 15 -6.27 -3.14 1.67
N GLN A 16 -7.08 -3.22 2.74
CA GLN A 16 -8.49 -3.58 2.62
C GLN A 16 -9.30 -2.47 1.94
N GLN A 17 -8.92 -1.21 2.17
CA GLN A 17 -9.57 -0.02 1.59
C GLN A 17 -8.98 0.34 0.22
N ASN A 18 -7.65 0.31 0.10
CA ASN A 18 -6.88 0.72 -1.07
C ASN A 18 -6.14 -0.49 -1.63
N ARG A 19 -6.77 -1.16 -2.59
CA ARG A 19 -6.36 -2.50 -3.03
C ARG A 19 -5.10 -2.52 -3.89
N VAL A 20 -4.70 -1.41 -4.49
CA VAL A 20 -3.53 -1.32 -5.36
C VAL A 20 -2.65 -0.16 -4.91
N ARG A 21 -1.36 -0.43 -4.70
CA ARG A 21 -0.37 0.59 -4.32
C ARG A 21 0.89 0.45 -5.15
N MET A 22 1.31 1.55 -5.77
CA MET A 22 2.52 1.63 -6.57
C MET A 22 3.53 2.59 -5.93
N ILE A 23 4.80 2.20 -5.92
CA ILE A 23 5.95 3.05 -5.65
C ILE A 23 6.84 2.96 -6.88
N VAL A 24 7.05 4.09 -7.55
CA VAL A 24 7.84 4.14 -8.79
C VAL A 24 9.32 4.01 -8.51
N ASP A 25 9.78 4.63 -7.42
CA ASP A 25 11.17 4.68 -7.00
C ASP A 25 11.23 4.92 -5.48
N CYS A 26 11.91 4.04 -4.74
CA CYS A 26 12.10 4.17 -3.29
C CYS A 26 13.18 5.18 -2.90
N HIS A 27 14.05 5.58 -3.81
CA HIS A 27 15.09 6.60 -3.60
C HIS A 27 14.63 8.01 -3.95
N ALA A 28 13.48 8.16 -4.62
CA ALA A 28 12.93 9.46 -4.97
C ALA A 28 12.62 10.30 -3.73
N THR A 29 13.03 11.57 -3.76
CA THR A 29 12.74 12.52 -2.68
C THR A 29 11.24 12.83 -2.63
N SER A 30 10.64 12.65 -1.45
CA SER A 30 9.24 13.01 -1.21
C SER A 30 9.01 14.51 -1.38
N VAL A 31 7.94 14.87 -2.09
CA VAL A 31 7.55 16.27 -2.33
C VAL A 31 6.51 16.70 -1.28
N PRO A 32 6.70 17.82 -0.57
CA PRO A 32 5.73 18.32 0.39
C PRO A 32 4.46 18.81 -0.30
N VAL A 33 3.31 18.60 0.34
CA VAL A 33 2.03 19.14 -0.11
C VAL A 33 1.84 20.51 0.53
N ILE A 34 1.63 21.54 -0.29
CA ILE A 34 1.21 22.86 0.18
C ILE A 34 -0.29 22.79 0.45
N GLN A 35 -0.70 23.17 1.66
CA GLN A 35 -2.08 23.11 2.11
C GLN A 35 -2.43 24.43 2.80
N ASP A 36 -3.73 24.73 2.88
CA ASP A 36 -4.21 25.96 3.51
C ASP A 36 -3.98 25.92 5.03
N ASP A 37 -3.52 27.03 5.61
CA ASP A 37 -3.22 27.15 7.05
C ASP A 37 -4.46 27.02 7.94
N SER A 38 -5.66 27.20 7.39
CA SER A 38 -6.93 27.00 8.11
C SER A 38 -7.27 25.53 8.37
N LEU A 39 -6.56 24.58 7.76
CA LEU A 39 -6.76 23.17 7.98
C LEU A 39 -6.29 22.75 9.37
N MET A 40 -7.21 22.27 10.19
CA MET A 40 -6.93 21.78 11.55
C MET A 40 -6.03 20.53 11.59
N GLN A 41 -5.85 19.85 10.46
CA GLN A 41 -5.03 18.65 10.34
C GLN A 41 -4.51 18.49 8.90
N PRO A 42 -3.40 17.75 8.69
CA PRO A 42 -2.90 17.47 7.35
C PRO A 42 -3.92 16.76 6.46
N LEU A 43 -3.85 17.02 5.15
CA LEU A 43 -4.68 16.32 4.18
C LEU A 43 -4.53 14.78 4.29
N CYS A 44 -5.67 14.08 4.28
CA CYS A 44 -5.67 12.63 4.31
C CYS A 44 -5.35 12.06 2.92
N LEU A 45 -4.10 11.64 2.72
CA LEU A 45 -3.62 11.07 1.45
C LEU A 45 -3.80 9.56 1.33
N VAL A 46 -4.59 8.94 2.21
CA VAL A 46 -4.69 7.47 2.32
C VAL A 46 -5.08 6.80 1.00
N GLY A 47 -5.97 7.42 0.22
CA GLY A 47 -6.41 6.96 -1.09
C GLY A 47 -5.68 7.58 -2.29
N SER A 48 -4.66 8.42 -2.06
CA SER A 48 -3.88 8.99 -3.15
C SER A 48 -2.95 7.94 -3.77
N THR A 49 -2.99 7.82 -5.10
CA THR A 49 -2.09 6.91 -5.85
C THR A 49 -0.63 7.38 -5.84
N LEU A 50 -0.37 8.62 -5.42
CA LEU A 50 0.96 9.24 -5.37
C LEU A 50 1.50 9.36 -3.94
N ARG A 51 0.80 8.80 -2.94
CA ARG A 51 1.24 8.88 -1.54
C ARG A 51 2.63 8.25 -1.38
N ALA A 52 3.57 9.07 -0.91
CA ALA A 52 4.94 8.65 -0.64
C ALA A 52 5.01 7.46 0.35
N PRO A 53 5.98 6.54 0.18
CA PRO A 53 6.24 5.52 1.18
C PRO A 53 6.72 6.13 2.49
N HIS A 54 6.37 5.48 3.60
CA HIS A 54 7.01 5.78 4.88
C HIS A 54 8.50 5.43 4.80
N GLY A 55 9.38 6.22 5.43
CA GLY A 55 10.84 6.08 5.32
C GLY A 55 11.35 4.67 5.66
N CYS A 56 10.80 4.03 6.70
CA CYS A 56 11.12 2.64 7.04
C CYS A 56 10.87 1.67 5.87
N HIS A 57 9.76 1.82 5.14
CA HIS A 57 9.44 0.96 4.01
C HIS A 57 10.27 1.31 2.76
N ALA A 58 10.57 2.60 2.54
CA ALA A 58 11.49 3.01 1.47
C ALA A 58 12.89 2.39 1.68
N GLN A 59 13.40 2.43 2.91
CA GLN A 59 14.68 1.79 3.25
C GLN A 59 14.61 0.26 3.16
N TYR A 60 13.49 -0.35 3.57
CA TYR A 60 13.27 -1.79 3.39
C TYR A 60 13.37 -2.20 1.91
N MET A 61 12.73 -1.43 1.02
CA MET A 61 12.80 -1.64 -0.43
C MET A 61 14.23 -1.50 -0.96
N ALA A 62 14.93 -0.44 -0.56
CA ALA A 62 16.34 -0.23 -0.91
C ALA A 62 17.23 -1.40 -0.48
N ASN A 63 17.07 -1.87 0.77
CA ASN A 63 17.83 -3.00 1.31
C ASN A 63 17.53 -4.32 0.57
N MET A 64 16.30 -4.47 0.07
CA MET A 64 15.87 -5.64 -0.72
C MET A 64 16.31 -5.55 -2.19
N GLY A 65 16.79 -4.39 -2.66
CA GLY A 65 17.09 -4.14 -4.08
C GLY A 65 15.86 -3.94 -4.95
N SER A 66 14.69 -3.65 -4.35
CA SER A 66 13.45 -3.35 -5.07
C SER A 66 13.28 -1.85 -5.25
N ILE A 67 13.77 -1.31 -6.37
CA ILE A 67 13.67 0.14 -6.67
C ILE A 67 12.21 0.55 -6.85
N ALA A 68 11.44 -0.23 -7.63
CA ALA A 68 10.00 -0.03 -7.79
C ALA A 68 9.20 -1.19 -7.21
N SER A 69 7.97 -0.91 -6.78
CA SER A 69 7.05 -1.92 -6.25
C SER A 69 5.60 -1.65 -6.65
N LEU A 70 4.87 -2.73 -6.93
CA LEU A 70 3.41 -2.75 -7.04
C LEU A 70 2.87 -3.81 -6.09
N ALA A 71 2.06 -3.41 -5.12
CA ALA A 71 1.41 -4.30 -4.17
C ALA A 71 -0.11 -4.27 -4.39
N MET A 72 -0.70 -5.47 -4.50
CA MET A 72 -2.12 -5.67 -4.76
C MET A 72 -2.73 -6.58 -3.70
N ALA A 73 -3.85 -6.16 -3.13
CA ALA A 73 -4.52 -6.85 -2.04
C ALA A 73 -5.36 -8.03 -2.56
N VAL A 74 -5.12 -9.22 -2.01
CA VAL A 74 -5.98 -10.39 -2.23
C VAL A 74 -7.01 -10.42 -1.11
N ILE A 75 -8.24 -10.04 -1.44
CA ILE A 75 -9.36 -9.99 -0.51
C ILE A 75 -10.26 -11.20 -0.74
N VAL A 76 -10.57 -11.94 0.32
CA VAL A 76 -11.48 -13.11 0.26
C VAL A 76 -12.66 -12.90 1.20
N ASN A 77 -13.79 -13.51 0.85
CA ASN A 77 -14.94 -13.54 1.75
C ASN A 77 -14.58 -14.34 3.00
N ALA A 78 -14.87 -13.80 4.17
CA ALA A 78 -14.76 -14.56 5.40
C ALA A 78 -15.99 -15.47 5.49
N THR A 79 -15.80 -16.75 5.19
CA THR A 79 -16.76 -17.80 5.52
C THR A 79 -16.70 -18.02 7.03
N GLY A 80 -17.83 -17.86 7.71
CA GLY A 80 -17.87 -17.77 9.16
C GLY A 80 -17.33 -19.00 9.87
N GLU A 81 -16.16 -18.85 10.50
CA GLU A 81 -15.71 -19.69 11.63
C GLU A 81 -15.03 -18.89 12.75
N GLU A 82 -14.85 -17.57 12.62
CA GLU A 82 -14.29 -16.74 13.70
C GLU A 82 -15.24 -15.62 14.12
N GLY A 83 -16.19 -15.95 15.00
CA GLY A 83 -16.67 -15.13 16.15
C GLY A 83 -17.06 -13.65 16.00
N THR A 84 -16.98 -13.03 14.83
CA THR A 84 -17.21 -11.59 14.63
C THR A 84 -18.30 -11.35 13.59
N ARG A 85 -19.39 -10.79 14.12
CA ARG A 85 -20.67 -10.47 13.51
C ARG A 85 -20.54 -9.72 12.17
N GLY A 86 -21.17 -10.26 11.12
CA GLY A 86 -21.55 -9.53 9.91
C GLY A 86 -21.74 -10.46 8.70
N ARG A 87 -22.95 -10.53 8.13
CA ARG A 87 -23.17 -11.12 6.80
C ARG A 87 -22.40 -10.23 5.80
N ASN A 88 -21.39 -10.79 5.12
CA ASN A 88 -20.45 -10.13 4.19
C ASN A 88 -19.20 -9.48 4.81
N SER A 89 -18.51 -10.12 5.75
CA SER A 89 -17.15 -9.68 6.13
C SER A 89 -16.12 -10.17 5.09
N THR A 90 -15.22 -9.29 4.67
CA THR A 90 -14.09 -9.61 3.79
C THR A 90 -12.78 -9.53 4.57
N ARG A 91 -11.84 -10.46 4.34
CA ARG A 91 -10.51 -10.45 4.97
C ARG A 91 -9.39 -10.30 3.95
N LEU A 92 -8.30 -9.64 4.37
CA LEU A 92 -7.04 -9.66 3.62
C LEU A 92 -6.41 -11.04 3.75
N TRP A 93 -6.42 -11.82 2.67
CA TRP A 93 -5.78 -13.13 2.63
C TRP A 93 -4.26 -13.02 2.44
N GLY A 94 -3.85 -12.09 1.59
CA GLY A 94 -2.44 -11.88 1.26
C GLY A 94 -2.26 -10.72 0.29
N LEU A 95 -1.03 -10.58 -0.23
CA LEU A 95 -0.68 -9.59 -1.24
C LEU A 95 -0.01 -10.27 -2.43
N VAL A 96 -0.35 -9.83 -3.64
CA VAL A 96 0.50 -10.01 -4.81
C VAL A 96 1.47 -8.83 -4.85
N VAL A 97 2.77 -9.12 -4.77
CA VAL A 97 3.81 -8.09 -4.73
C VAL A 97 4.74 -8.25 -5.92
N CYS A 98 4.86 -7.20 -6.73
CA CYS A 98 5.78 -7.11 -7.84
C CYS A 98 6.93 -6.18 -7.47
N HIS A 99 8.16 -6.54 -7.84
CA HIS A 99 9.36 -5.72 -7.69
C HIS A 99 9.99 -5.44 -9.04
N HIS A 100 10.66 -4.30 -9.15
CA HIS A 100 11.50 -3.98 -10.29
C HIS A 100 12.86 -3.46 -9.81
N THR A 101 13.93 -3.85 -10.49
CA THR A 101 15.32 -3.45 -10.20
C THR A 101 15.67 -2.05 -10.73
N SER A 102 14.71 -1.38 -11.37
CA SER A 102 14.82 -0.01 -11.86
C SER A 102 13.49 0.72 -11.63
N ALA A 103 13.52 2.04 -11.64
CA ALA A 103 12.32 2.85 -11.51
C ALA A 103 11.29 2.47 -12.58
N ARG A 104 10.03 2.23 -12.16
CA ARG A 104 8.98 1.78 -13.07
C ARG A 104 7.63 2.35 -12.67
N SER A 105 7.04 3.10 -13.60
CA SER A 105 5.67 3.59 -13.50
C SER A 105 4.81 2.87 -14.52
N ILE A 106 3.63 2.43 -14.11
CA ILE A 106 2.63 1.83 -15.00
C ILE A 106 1.38 2.72 -15.10
N PRO A 107 0.78 2.87 -16.29
CA PRO A 107 -0.43 3.67 -16.46
C PRO A 107 -1.57 3.21 -15.57
N TYR A 108 -2.43 4.14 -15.15
CA TYR A 108 -3.61 3.81 -14.33
C TYR A 108 -4.52 2.74 -14.94
N PRO A 109 -4.83 2.74 -16.26
CA PRO A 109 -5.67 1.69 -16.84
C PRO A 109 -5.13 0.28 -16.59
N LEU A 110 -3.81 0.10 -16.65
CA LEU A 110 -3.19 -1.19 -16.38
C LEU A 110 -3.32 -1.57 -14.89
N ARG A 111 -3.14 -0.62 -13.98
CA ARG A 111 -3.33 -0.83 -12.54
C ARG A 111 -4.76 -1.19 -12.17
N TYR A 112 -5.74 -0.65 -12.89
CA TYR A 112 -7.16 -0.91 -12.68
C TYR A 112 -7.58 -2.28 -13.21
N ALA A 113 -6.90 -2.77 -14.25
CA ALA A 113 -7.14 -4.09 -14.82
C ALA A 113 -6.56 -5.24 -13.96
N CYS A 114 -5.56 -4.95 -13.13
CA CYS A 114 -5.00 -5.90 -12.16
C CYS A 114 -5.90 -6.06 -10.93
#